data_AF-A0A558ZKF0-F1
#
_entry.id   AF-A0A558ZKF0-F1
#
_cell.length_a   1.000
_cell.length_b   1.000
_cell.length_c   1.000
_cell.angle_alpha   90.00
_cell.angle_beta   90.00
_cell.angle_gamma   90.00
#
_symmetry.space_group_name_H-M   'P 1'
#
loop_
_entity.id
_entity.type
_entity.pdbx_description
1 polymer ?
#
loop_
_entity_poly.entity_id
_entity_poly.type
_entity_poly.pdbx_seq_one_letter_code
_entity_poly.pdbx_strand_id
1 'polypeptide(L)'
;ALEEMLSVSTYVEYKGEIKRLTDEVRQEVLAEVAQLNEQGLRVLGVSYKTDLDENDIFSVEDERDMILTGYLAFLDPPKPSAAPAIKALAEYGVTTKILTGDNEKVTQAGCEKVGLDVERILVGSEIDTMTDQELAQVVETTTVFAKLSPDQKARIILCLKNNGHKVGYMGDGIN
;
A
#
# COMPACT_ATOMS: atom_id res chain seq x y z
N ALA A 1 -9.44 0.43 0.97
CA ALA A 1 -9.84 1.84 0.79
C ALA A 1 -10.90 1.99 -0.31
N LEU A 2 -10.56 2.09 -1.61
CA LEU A 2 -11.61 2.26 -2.64
C LEU A 2 -12.54 1.04 -2.74
N GLU A 3 -11.99 -0.18 -2.80
CA GLU A 3 -12.81 -1.40 -2.91
C GLU A 3 -13.81 -1.56 -1.76
N GLU A 4 -13.38 -1.20 -0.54
CA GLU A 4 -14.25 -1.14 0.64
C GLU A 4 -15.34 -0.06 0.46
N MET A 5 -15.01 1.11 -0.08
CA MET A 5 -16.03 2.13 -0.39
C MET A 5 -17.02 1.68 -1.47
N LEU A 6 -16.56 0.93 -2.48
CA LEU A 6 -17.41 0.38 -3.54
C LEU A 6 -18.33 -0.74 -3.05
N SER A 7 -17.96 -1.45 -1.97
CA SER A 7 -18.79 -2.51 -1.40
C SER A 7 -19.96 -1.95 -0.58
N VAL A 8 -19.79 -0.76 0.01
CA VAL A 8 -20.84 -0.06 0.78
C VAL A 8 -21.66 0.94 -0.05
N SER A 9 -21.25 1.23 -1.29
CA SER A 9 -21.93 2.17 -2.18
C SER A 9 -22.95 1.48 -3.09
N THR A 10 -24.18 1.99 -3.11
CA THR A 10 -25.27 1.54 -4.00
C THR A 10 -25.47 2.51 -5.18
N TYR A 11 -25.00 3.75 -5.03
CA TYR A 11 -25.17 4.82 -5.99
C TYR A 11 -23.84 5.47 -6.36
N VAL A 12 -23.83 6.20 -7.46
CA VAL A 12 -22.71 7.01 -7.94
C VAL A 12 -23.24 8.37 -8.40
N GLU A 13 -22.55 9.43 -8.02
CA GLU A 13 -22.81 10.76 -8.53
C GLU A 13 -21.92 11.02 -9.74
N TYR A 14 -22.53 11.33 -10.89
CA TYR A 14 -21.79 11.65 -12.10
C TYR A 14 -22.41 12.86 -12.78
N LYS A 15 -21.61 13.92 -12.94
CA LYS A 15 -22.04 15.22 -13.51
C LYS A 15 -23.27 15.81 -12.82
N GLY A 16 -23.35 15.65 -11.50
CA GLY A 16 -24.46 16.14 -10.67
C GLY A 16 -25.73 15.28 -10.72
N GLU A 17 -25.69 14.12 -11.37
CA GLU A 17 -26.79 13.15 -11.36
C GLU A 17 -26.43 11.92 -10.53
N ILE A 18 -27.29 11.56 -9.59
CA ILE A 18 -27.16 10.33 -8.81
C ILE A 18 -27.78 9.17 -9.62
N LYS A 19 -26.96 8.16 -9.90
CA LYS A 19 -27.34 6.96 -10.64
C LYS A 19 -27.02 5.72 -9.81
N ARG A 20 -27.64 4.59 -10.15
CA ARG A 20 -27.30 3.32 -9.53
C ARG A 20 -25.87 2.92 -9.93
N LEU A 21 -25.08 2.48 -8.96
CA LEU A 21 -23.76 1.92 -9.23
C LEU A 21 -23.94 0.52 -9.82
N THR A 22 -23.93 0.43 -11.16
CA THR A 22 -23.99 -0.87 -11.86
C THR A 22 -22.63 -1.54 -11.84
N ASP A 23 -22.60 -2.84 -12.18
CA ASP A 23 -21.34 -3.56 -12.28
C ASP A 23 -20.45 -3.01 -13.40
N GLU A 24 -21.02 -2.50 -14.50
CA GLU A 24 -20.23 -1.85 -15.55
C GLU A 24 -19.50 -0.61 -15.00
N VAL A 25 -20.22 0.27 -14.31
CA VAL A 25 -19.62 1.49 -13.73
C VAL A 25 -18.61 1.14 -12.63
N ARG A 26 -18.88 0.11 -11.84
CA ARG A 26 -17.93 -0.40 -10.84
C ARG A 26 -16.62 -0.83 -11.49
N GLN A 27 -16.67 -1.55 -12.62
CA GLN A 27 -15.47 -1.97 -13.34
C GLN A 27 -14.72 -0.77 -13.94
N GLU A 28 -15.41 0.24 -14.46
CA GLU A 28 -14.78 1.47 -14.95
C GLU A 28 -14.00 2.20 -13.84
N VAL A 29 -14.60 2.35 -12.66
CA VAL A 29 -13.93 2.99 -11.50
C VAL A 29 -12.71 2.19 -11.05
N LEU A 30 -12.82 0.86 -10.97
CA LEU A 30 -11.70 0.00 -10.58
C LEU A 30 -10.56 0.05 -11.60
N ALA A 31 -10.86 0.11 -12.90
CA ALA A 31 -9.86 0.23 -13.95
C ALA A 31 -9.09 1.55 -13.86
N GLU A 32 -9.78 2.67 -13.65
CA GLU A 32 -9.15 3.98 -13.49
C GLU A 32 -8.25 4.02 -12.24
N VAL A 33 -8.72 3.47 -11.13
CA VAL A 33 -7.90 3.38 -9.91
C VAL A 33 -6.72 2.43 -10.07
N ALA A 34 -6.84 1.36 -10.86
CA ALA A 34 -5.70 0.52 -11.19
C ALA A 34 -4.62 1.32 -11.94
N GLN A 35 -5.00 2.19 -12.90
CA GLN A 35 -4.06 3.06 -13.61
C GLN A 35 -3.39 4.08 -12.69
N LEU A 36 -4.15 4.71 -11.77
CA LEU A 36 -3.59 5.64 -10.79
C LEU A 36 -2.60 4.93 -9.84
N ASN A 37 -2.94 3.74 -9.37
CA ASN A 37 -2.06 2.93 -8.53
C ASN A 37 -0.77 2.53 -9.27
N GLU A 38 -0.84 2.23 -10.57
CA GLU A 38 0.33 1.93 -11.41
C GLU A 38 1.29 3.14 -11.53
N GLN A 39 0.78 4.37 -11.40
CA GLN A 39 1.60 5.58 -11.31
C GLN A 39 2.19 5.81 -9.91
N GLY A 40 1.89 4.92 -8.96
CA GLY A 40 2.27 5.00 -7.56
C GLY A 40 1.44 5.98 -6.73
N LEU A 41 0.21 6.29 -7.18
CA LEU A 41 -0.72 7.13 -6.42
C LEU A 41 -1.52 6.27 -5.44
N ARG A 42 -1.63 6.71 -4.20
CA ARG A 42 -2.56 6.13 -3.23
C ARG A 42 -3.95 6.72 -3.45
N VAL A 43 -4.92 5.86 -3.72
CA VAL A 43 -6.30 6.30 -4.01
C VAL A 43 -7.24 6.06 -2.82
N LEU A 44 -7.98 7.11 -2.44
CA LEU A 44 -9.02 7.08 -1.41
C LEU A 44 -10.39 7.30 -2.07
N GLY A 45 -11.29 6.33 -1.93
CA GLY A 45 -12.69 6.48 -2.33
C GLY A 45 -13.42 7.44 -1.38
N VAL A 46 -14.30 8.27 -1.95
CA VAL A 46 -15.14 9.17 -1.17
C VAL A 46 -16.59 8.91 -1.54
N SER A 47 -17.38 8.53 -0.55
CA SER A 47 -18.82 8.40 -0.68
C SER A 47 -19.50 9.18 0.44
N TYR A 48 -20.74 9.60 0.18
CA TYR A 48 -21.58 10.28 1.17
C TYR A 48 -22.97 9.67 1.17
N LYS A 49 -23.76 10.00 2.19
CA LYS A 49 -25.16 9.61 2.31
C LYS A 49 -26.00 10.84 2.53
N THR A 50 -27.16 10.89 1.88
CA THR A 50 -28.13 11.97 2.03
C THR A 50 -29.21 11.57 3.02
N ASP A 51 -30.06 12.54 3.38
CA ASP A 51 -31.29 12.31 4.17
C ASP A 51 -31.01 11.79 5.59
N LEU A 52 -29.94 12.30 6.22
CA LEU A 52 -29.58 12.05 7.62
C LEU A 52 -30.15 13.16 8.52
N ASP A 53 -30.55 12.82 9.74
CA ASP A 53 -30.96 13.78 10.77
C ASP A 53 -29.74 14.23 11.60
N GLU A 54 -29.74 15.48 12.09
CA GLU A 54 -28.66 15.99 12.95
C GLU A 54 -28.55 15.21 14.28
N ASN A 55 -29.62 14.54 14.70
CA ASN A 55 -29.66 13.75 15.93
C ASN A 55 -29.34 12.27 15.71
N ASP A 56 -29.03 11.85 14.47
CA ASP A 56 -28.68 10.47 14.19
C ASP A 56 -27.37 10.08 14.92
N ILE A 57 -27.41 8.93 15.58
CA ILE A 57 -26.23 8.32 16.20
C ILE A 57 -25.70 7.29 15.21
N PHE A 58 -24.58 7.63 14.56
CA PHE A 58 -24.00 6.78 13.53
C PHE A 58 -23.22 5.59 14.11
N SER A 59 -23.35 4.47 13.42
CA SER A 59 -22.66 3.20 13.65
C SER A 59 -22.08 2.66 12.34
N VAL A 60 -21.28 1.60 12.42
CA VAL A 60 -20.68 0.97 11.22
C VAL A 60 -21.79 0.38 10.33
N GLU A 61 -22.90 -0.05 10.91
CA GLU A 61 -24.05 -0.58 10.19
C GLU A 61 -24.74 0.46 9.28
N ASP A 62 -24.50 1.75 9.52
CA ASP A 62 -25.05 2.84 8.71
C ASP A 62 -24.25 3.11 7.43
N GLU A 63 -23.03 2.55 7.34
CA GLU A 63 -22.15 2.55 6.17
C GLU A 63 -22.67 1.59 5.09
N ARG A 64 -23.85 1.91 4.56
CA ARG A 64 -24.52 1.18 3.47
C ARG A 64 -25.36 2.14 2.64
N ASP A 65 -25.65 1.75 1.41
CA ASP A 65 -26.42 2.56 0.45
C ASP A 65 -25.78 3.93 0.18
N MET A 66 -24.45 3.97 0.23
CA MET A 66 -23.68 5.18 0.02
C MET A 66 -23.72 5.62 -1.45
N ILE A 67 -23.50 6.92 -1.68
CA ILE A 67 -23.34 7.54 -3.00
C ILE A 67 -21.85 7.83 -3.19
N LEU A 68 -21.20 7.08 -4.08
CA LEU A 68 -19.82 7.36 -4.48
C LEU A 68 -19.78 8.67 -5.27
N THR A 69 -19.07 9.68 -4.76
CA THR A 69 -18.90 10.97 -5.46
C THR A 69 -17.59 11.01 -6.27
N GLY A 70 -16.61 10.20 -5.87
CA GLY A 70 -15.34 10.08 -6.59
C GLY A 70 -14.22 9.53 -5.73
N TYR A 71 -13.00 9.93 -6.05
CA TYR A 71 -11.80 9.50 -5.36
C TYR A 71 -10.75 10.59 -5.35
N LEU A 72 -9.89 10.56 -4.33
CA LEU A 72 -8.73 11.41 -4.19
C LEU A 72 -7.48 10.57 -4.42
N ALA A 73 -6.59 11.06 -5.28
CA ALA A 73 -5.31 10.43 -5.56
C ALA A 73 -4.18 11.22 -4.91
N PHE A 74 -3.42 10.57 -4.05
CA PHE A 74 -2.30 11.16 -3.32
C PHE A 74 -0.99 10.57 -3.83
N LEU A 75 -0.04 11.44 -4.14
CA LEU A 75 1.34 11.04 -4.41
C LEU A 75 2.16 11.24 -3.13
N ASP A 76 2.81 10.18 -2.66
CA ASP A 76 3.88 10.29 -1.67
C ASP A 76 5.22 10.04 -2.37
N PRO A 77 5.84 11.08 -2.98
CA PRO A 77 7.05 10.88 -3.74
C PRO A 77 8.23 10.61 -2.79
N PRO A 78 9.18 9.74 -3.17
CA PRO A 78 10.42 9.60 -2.43
C PRO A 78 11.12 10.94 -2.25
N LYS A 79 11.77 11.14 -1.10
CA LYS A 79 12.58 12.34 -0.85
C LYS A 79 13.61 12.49 -1.97
N PRO A 80 13.92 13.72 -2.45
CA PRO A 80 14.93 13.93 -3.50
C PRO A 80 16.31 13.34 -3.16
N SER A 81 16.62 13.19 -1.86
CA SER A 81 17.85 12.59 -1.37
C SER A 81 17.85 11.06 -1.35
N ALA A 82 16.72 10.38 -1.58
CA ALA A 82 16.60 8.93 -1.45
C ALA A 82 17.46 8.18 -2.48
N ALA A 83 17.28 8.47 -3.77
CA ALA A 83 18.04 7.81 -4.83
C ALA A 83 19.57 8.04 -4.70
N PRO A 84 20.05 9.29 -4.47
CA PRO A 84 21.47 9.52 -4.20
C PRO A 84 22.00 8.75 -2.99
N ALA A 85 21.22 8.64 -1.90
CA ALA A 85 21.64 7.95 -0.69
C ALA A 85 21.74 6.43 -0.91
N ILE A 86 20.75 5.82 -1.59
CA ILE A 86 20.76 4.38 -1.93
C ILE A 86 21.98 4.06 -2.80
N LYS A 87 22.25 4.90 -3.80
CA LYS A 87 23.42 4.73 -4.67
C LYS A 87 24.72 4.79 -3.89
N ALA A 88 24.88 5.79 -3.01
CA ALA A 88 26.07 5.92 -2.18
C ALA A 88 26.25 4.70 -1.25
N LEU A 89 25.18 4.21 -0.62
CA LEU A 89 25.23 3.00 0.20
C LEU A 89 25.70 1.78 -0.59
N ALA A 90 25.19 1.59 -1.81
CA ALA A 90 25.62 0.51 -2.70
C ALA A 90 27.11 0.62 -3.07
N GLU A 91 27.62 1.83 -3.33
CA GLU A 91 29.05 2.07 -3.60
C GLU A 91 29.96 1.69 -2.40
N TYR A 92 29.45 1.76 -1.18
CA TYR A 92 30.13 1.29 0.04
C TYR A 92 29.88 -0.18 0.38
N GLY A 93 29.18 -0.93 -0.48
CA GLY A 93 28.86 -2.34 -0.26
C GLY A 93 27.75 -2.57 0.77
N VAL A 94 26.93 -1.57 1.04
CA VAL A 94 25.77 -1.68 1.93
C VAL A 94 24.51 -1.97 1.11
N THR A 95 23.98 -3.18 1.24
CA THR A 95 22.72 -3.57 0.61
C THR A 95 21.54 -2.87 1.26
N THR A 96 20.73 -2.18 0.46
CA THR A 96 19.48 -1.56 0.92
C THR A 96 18.30 -2.51 0.69
N LYS A 97 17.44 -2.68 1.68
CA LYS A 97 16.19 -3.46 1.60
C LYS A 97 15.01 -2.58 2.04
N ILE A 98 13.86 -2.70 1.38
CA ILE A 98 12.64 -1.92 1.63
C ILE A 98 11.64 -2.75 2.41
N LEU A 99 11.20 -2.23 3.56
CA LEU A 99 10.17 -2.85 4.41
C LEU A 99 9.02 -1.84 4.57
N THR A 100 7.86 -2.10 3.97
CA THR A 100 6.70 -1.19 4.01
C THR A 100 5.38 -1.89 4.33
N GLY A 101 4.43 -1.12 4.88
CA GLY A 101 3.04 -1.52 5.05
C GLY A 101 2.17 -1.27 3.81
N ASP A 102 2.70 -0.59 2.78
CA ASP A 102 1.98 -0.31 1.54
C ASP A 102 1.78 -1.56 0.68
N ASN A 103 0.90 -1.43 -0.32
CA ASN A 103 0.67 -2.49 -1.29
C ASN A 103 1.84 -2.62 -2.29
N GLU A 104 1.89 -3.77 -2.98
CA GLU A 104 2.96 -4.13 -3.90
C GLU A 104 3.12 -3.11 -5.05
N LYS A 105 2.01 -2.67 -5.66
CA LYS A 105 2.03 -1.74 -6.79
C LYS A 105 2.63 -0.38 -6.41
N VAL A 106 2.20 0.19 -5.29
CA VAL A 106 2.71 1.48 -4.78
C VAL A 106 4.20 1.34 -4.43
N THR A 107 4.57 0.22 -3.79
CA THR A 107 5.96 -0.06 -3.42
C THR A 107 6.86 -0.18 -4.65
N GLN A 108 6.40 -0.91 -5.68
CA GLN A 108 7.12 -1.05 -6.95
C GLN A 108 7.35 0.31 -7.61
N ALA A 109 6.30 1.12 -7.76
CA ALA A 109 6.41 2.46 -8.34
C ALA A 109 7.36 3.37 -7.54
N GLY A 110 7.39 3.24 -6.21
CA GLY A 110 8.35 3.93 -5.34
C GLY A 110 9.79 3.48 -5.58
N CYS A 111 10.03 2.18 -5.71
CA CYS A 111 11.36 1.60 -5.95
C CYS A 111 11.92 2.02 -7.33
N GLU A 112 11.09 1.99 -8.37
CA GLU A 112 11.45 2.45 -9.71
C GLU A 112 11.89 3.92 -9.70
N LYS A 113 11.18 4.79 -8.96
CA LYS A 113 11.52 6.21 -8.83
C LYS A 113 12.86 6.46 -8.13
N VAL A 114 13.30 5.56 -7.26
CA VAL A 114 14.60 5.67 -6.58
C VAL A 114 15.71 4.83 -7.23
N GLY A 115 15.43 4.14 -8.33
CA GLY A 115 16.40 3.31 -9.04
C GLY A 115 16.78 2.03 -8.31
N LEU A 116 15.88 1.47 -7.51
CA LEU A 116 16.04 0.15 -6.89
C LEU A 116 15.50 -0.93 -7.82
N ASP A 117 16.36 -1.86 -8.25
CA ASP A 117 15.92 -3.03 -8.99
C ASP A 117 15.11 -3.96 -8.09
N VAL A 118 13.89 -4.27 -8.54
CA VAL A 118 12.95 -5.14 -7.83
C VAL A 118 12.72 -6.40 -8.66
N GLU A 119 13.45 -7.46 -8.35
CA GLU A 119 13.21 -8.78 -8.97
C GLU A 119 11.98 -9.47 -8.38
N ARG A 120 11.76 -9.31 -7.07
CA ARG A 120 10.64 -9.90 -6.35
C ARG A 120 10.22 -9.02 -5.17
N ILE A 121 8.91 -8.92 -4.97
CA ILE A 121 8.29 -8.37 -3.77
C ILE A 121 7.73 -9.54 -2.96
N LEU A 122 8.05 -9.61 -1.67
CA LEU A 122 7.48 -10.57 -0.74
C LEU A 122 6.43 -9.88 0.13
N VAL A 123 5.20 -10.40 0.16
CA VAL A 123 4.14 -9.79 1.00
C VAL A 123 4.02 -10.43 2.37
N GLY A 124 3.53 -9.67 3.35
CA GLY A 124 3.32 -10.14 4.73
C GLY A 124 2.57 -11.47 4.84
N SER A 125 1.52 -11.67 4.02
CA SER A 125 0.77 -12.93 4.01
C SER A 125 1.60 -14.15 3.57
N GLU A 126 2.60 -13.98 2.70
CA GLU A 126 3.54 -15.06 2.37
C GLU A 126 4.48 -15.34 3.55
N ILE A 127 4.96 -14.30 4.22
CA ILE A 127 5.88 -14.41 5.36
C ILE A 127 5.25 -15.18 6.52
N ASP A 128 3.96 -14.98 6.77
CA ASP A 128 3.24 -15.69 7.85
C ASP A 128 3.19 -17.21 7.62
N THR A 129 3.29 -17.65 6.37
CA THR A 129 3.31 -19.09 6.03
C THR A 129 4.71 -19.69 6.11
N MET A 130 5.76 -18.87 6.19
CA MET A 130 7.15 -19.32 6.24
C MET A 130 7.59 -19.60 7.67
N THR A 131 8.39 -20.65 7.84
CA THR A 131 9.19 -20.88 9.05
C THR A 131 10.36 -19.90 9.11
N ASP A 132 10.97 -19.73 10.29
CA ASP A 132 12.15 -18.86 10.44
C ASP A 132 13.35 -19.33 9.61
N GLN A 133 13.48 -20.64 9.35
CA GLN A 133 14.53 -21.18 8.49
C GLN A 133 14.32 -20.83 7.02
N GLU A 134 13.08 -20.92 6.53
CA GLU A 134 12.74 -20.52 5.16
C GLU A 134 12.89 -19.02 4.99
N LEU A 135 12.37 -18.24 5.94
CA LEU A 135 12.49 -16.79 5.92
C LEU A 135 13.97 -16.37 5.96
N ALA A 136 14.80 -17.01 6.78
CA ALA A 136 16.25 -16.75 6.82
C ALA A 136 16.93 -16.94 5.46
N GLN A 137 16.48 -17.84 4.60
CA GLN A 137 17.03 -17.98 3.25
C GLN A 137 16.47 -16.91 2.31
N VAL A 138 15.16 -16.66 2.37
CA VAL A 138 14.46 -15.74 1.47
C VAL A 138 14.89 -14.28 1.69
N VAL A 139 15.21 -13.89 2.93
CA VAL A 139 15.62 -12.51 3.24
C VAL A 139 16.96 -12.12 2.62
N GLU A 140 17.82 -13.08 2.28
CA GLU A 140 19.11 -12.79 1.63
C GLU A 140 18.90 -12.20 0.24
N THR A 141 18.03 -12.83 -0.56
CA THR A 141 17.80 -12.46 -1.96
C THR A 141 16.66 -11.46 -2.15
N THR A 142 15.77 -11.31 -1.18
CA THR A 142 14.63 -10.39 -1.30
C THR A 142 15.02 -8.95 -0.98
N THR A 143 14.73 -8.03 -1.89
CA THR A 143 15.00 -6.59 -1.73
C THR A 143 13.80 -5.83 -1.17
N VAL A 144 12.58 -6.25 -1.51
CA VAL A 144 11.36 -5.51 -1.19
C VAL A 144 10.35 -6.39 -0.46
N PHE A 145 9.83 -5.87 0.66
CA PHE A 145 8.83 -6.49 1.49
C PHE A 145 7.65 -5.53 1.68
N ALA A 146 6.45 -5.96 1.32
CA ALA A 146 5.24 -5.11 1.28
C ALA A 146 4.12 -5.67 2.16
N LYS A 147 3.12 -4.84 2.47
CA LYS A 147 1.98 -5.17 3.35
C LYS A 147 2.43 -5.75 4.70
N LEU A 148 3.53 -5.25 5.25
CA LEU A 148 4.09 -5.76 6.50
C LEU A 148 3.40 -5.22 7.75
N SER A 149 3.20 -6.10 8.72
CA SER A 149 2.96 -5.71 10.11
C SER A 149 4.26 -5.32 10.84
N PRO A 150 4.18 -4.56 11.96
CA PRO A 150 5.35 -4.26 12.79
C PRO A 150 6.15 -5.51 13.20
N ASP A 151 5.45 -6.57 13.61
CA ASP A 151 6.07 -7.83 14.03
C ASP A 151 6.80 -8.53 12.88
N GLN A 152 6.24 -8.49 11.67
CA GLN A 152 6.90 -9.03 10.48
C GLN A 152 8.17 -8.26 10.11
N LYS A 153 8.18 -6.92 10.25
CA LYS A 153 9.40 -6.12 10.06
C LYS A 153 10.50 -6.54 11.04
N ALA A 154 10.14 -6.68 12.32
CA ALA A 154 11.07 -7.10 13.36
C ALA A 154 11.62 -8.51 13.06
N ARG A 155 10.76 -9.44 12.63
CA ARG A 155 11.13 -10.80 12.25
C ARG A 155 12.15 -10.84 11.10
N ILE A 156 11.92 -10.07 10.03
CA ILE A 156 12.88 -9.94 8.90
C ILE A 156 14.24 -9.42 9.38
N ILE A 157 14.24 -8.36 10.20
CA ILE A 157 15.47 -7.76 10.73
C ILE A 157 16.24 -8.78 11.59
N LEU A 158 15.53 -9.57 12.41
CA LEU A 158 16.15 -10.62 13.22
C LEU A 158 16.73 -11.74 12.37
N CYS A 159 16.04 -12.20 11.32
CA CYS A 159 16.59 -13.18 10.38
C CYS A 159 17.89 -12.69 9.73
N LEU A 160 17.93 -11.45 9.23
CA LEU A 160 19.15 -10.87 8.65
C LEU A 160 20.30 -10.79 9.68
N LYS A 161 20.00 -10.40 10.93
CA LYS A 161 21.00 -10.39 12.01
C LYS A 161 21.51 -11.78 12.34
N ASN A 162 20.62 -12.77 12.40
CA ASN A 162 20.97 -14.17 12.68
C ASN A 162 21.81 -14.80 11.57
N ASN A 163 21.65 -14.33 10.33
CA ASN A 163 22.50 -14.70 9.19
C ASN A 163 23.89 -14.03 9.25
N GLY A 164 24.16 -13.19 10.25
CA GLY A 164 25.47 -12.57 10.48
C GLY A 164 25.59 -11.13 9.98
N HIS A 165 24.54 -10.55 9.39
CA HIS A 165 24.59 -9.19 8.89
C HIS A 165 24.56 -8.14 10.00
N LYS A 166 25.26 -7.02 9.78
CA LYS A 166 25.07 -5.80 10.57
C LYS A 166 23.96 -4.99 9.93
N VAL A 167 22.85 -4.82 10.65
CA VAL A 167 21.64 -4.18 10.12
C VAL A 167 21.46 -2.81 10.76
N GLY A 168 21.43 -1.77 9.92
CA GLY A 168 20.88 -0.46 10.26
C GLY A 168 19.43 -0.39 9.82
N TYR A 169 18.55 0.13 10.68
CA TYR A 169 17.13 0.33 10.36
C TYR A 169 16.80 1.82 10.43
N MET A 170 16.10 2.32 9.41
CA MET A 170 15.63 3.69 9.34
C MET A 170 14.14 3.66 8.99
N GLY A 171 13.34 4.25 9.86
CA GLY A 171 11.89 4.39 9.69
C GLY A 171 11.42 5.63 10.45
N ASP A 172 10.32 6.22 9.99
CA ASP A 172 9.71 7.43 10.55
C ASP A 172 8.39 7.13 11.30
N GLY A 173 7.88 5.91 11.20
CA GLY A 173 6.68 5.45 11.90
C GLY A 173 6.94 4.81 13.26
N ILE A 174 5.88 4.69 14.05
CA ILE A 174 5.84 3.90 15.30
C ILE A 174 5.94 2.38 15.00
N ASN A 175 5.76 2.00 13.73
CA ASN A 175 5.53 0.64 13.21
C ASN A 175 6.79 -0.06 12.68
#